data_AF-A0A2G4FR94-F1
#
_entry.id   AF-A0A2G4FR94-F1
#
_cell.length_a   1.000
_cell.length_b   1.000
_cell.length_c   1.000
_cell.angle_alpha   90.00
_cell.angle_beta   90.00
_cell.angle_gamma   90.00
#
_symmetry.space_group_name_H-M   'P 1'
#
loop_
_entity.id
_entity.type
_entity.pdbx_description
1 polymer ?
#
loop_
_entity_poly.entity_id
_entity_poly.type
_entity_poly.pdbx_seq_one_letter_code
_entity_poly.pdbx_strand_id
1 'polypeptide(L)'
;PMLTGLSCTIAVVAAWMLPYISLHGIAEAKALWLNDTASRFHSWNMMHFFKHLGSYPFEILGSILPWSLLLFAYLLPSFRSRLEPYKPALMIALIACGFAFLTVWIPPGGQTRYFATLYPLLALLMGAVAEVAIVSIDAKGKAAWLRFAFLVAATFILIALAIALLPFKIPRFTFERWTLPLPQTIFYSVSLFLLGIWMMKNLQNVQGNLYAMGLALVIFNLGYFMDVKVQRSEKTLEEMARIKSQLPLDVNLVSIGITNHKFTYYYGKFVKALPVDCDGEGITYFCFDPCLIDVGKITFPWKQVDTFSITRDFNDQKRFVVLAKKGS
;
A
#
# COMPACT_ATOMS: atom_id res chain seq x y z
N PRO A 1 20.50 25.35 1.16
CA PRO A 1 19.24 24.59 1.40
C PRO A 1 19.25 23.18 0.77
N MET A 2 19.56 23.03 -0.53
CA MET A 2 19.58 21.72 -1.21
C MET A 2 20.62 20.76 -0.62
N LEU A 3 21.86 21.22 -0.42
CA LEU A 3 22.91 20.43 0.24
C LEU A 3 22.54 20.04 1.67
N THR A 4 21.90 20.94 2.42
CA THR A 4 21.41 20.66 3.77
C THR A 4 20.37 19.54 3.77
N GLY A 5 19.44 19.56 2.81
CA GLY A 5 18.45 18.50 2.63
C GLY A 5 19.10 17.16 2.30
N LEU A 6 20.04 17.14 1.34
CA LEU A 6 20.78 15.94 0.96
C LEU A 6 21.57 15.36 2.14
N SER A 7 22.30 16.21 2.87
CA SER A 7 23.06 15.79 4.06
C SER A 7 22.14 15.23 5.15
N CYS A 8 20.97 15.82 5.37
CA CYS A 8 19.98 15.32 6.31
C CYS A 8 19.46 13.93 5.90
N THR A 9 19.13 13.73 4.61
CA THR A 9 18.71 12.42 4.09
C THR A 9 19.80 11.37 4.26
N ILE A 10 21.06 11.70 3.93
CA ILE A 10 22.20 10.80 4.12
C ILE A 10 22.36 10.44 5.60
N ALA A 11 22.27 11.42 6.49
CA ALA A 11 22.38 11.20 7.93
C ALA A 11 21.28 10.27 8.46
N VAL A 12 20.03 10.45 8.02
CA VAL A 12 18.90 9.58 8.42
C VAL A 12 19.10 8.15 7.94
N VAL A 13 19.52 7.95 6.68
CA VAL A 13 19.80 6.60 6.15
C VAL A 13 20.98 5.96 6.89
N ALA A 14 22.06 6.72 7.11
CA ALA A 14 23.26 6.24 7.80
C ALA A 14 22.98 5.88 9.27
N ALA A 15 22.13 6.64 9.96
CA ALA A 15 21.79 6.40 11.37
C ALA A 15 21.19 5.02 11.63
N TRP A 16 20.48 4.46 10.66
CA TRP A 16 19.97 3.09 10.74
C TRP A 16 20.90 2.06 10.09
N MET A 17 21.51 2.40 8.96
CA MET A 17 22.32 1.45 8.19
C MET A 17 23.63 1.09 8.89
N LEU A 18 24.28 2.05 9.57
CA LEU A 18 25.55 1.81 10.27
C LEU A 18 25.40 0.82 11.44
N PRO A 19 24.41 0.95 12.34
CA PRO A 19 24.13 -0.07 13.35
C PRO A 19 23.85 -1.45 12.73
N TYR A 20 23.04 -1.51 11.67
CA TYR A 20 22.75 -2.78 11.00
C TYR A 20 24.02 -3.45 10.45
N ILE A 21 24.88 -2.69 9.76
CA ILE A 21 26.17 -3.18 9.26
C ILE A 21 27.07 -3.64 10.41
N SER A 22 27.08 -2.92 11.54
CA SER A 22 27.90 -3.31 12.69
C SER A 22 27.47 -4.63 13.32
N LEU A 23 26.16 -4.95 13.28
CA LEU A 23 25.60 -6.15 13.89
C LEU A 23 25.59 -7.36 12.94
N HIS A 24 25.39 -7.13 11.65
CA HIS A 24 25.17 -8.20 10.65
C HIS A 24 26.25 -8.28 9.56
N GLY A 25 27.14 -7.29 9.49
CA GLY A 25 28.18 -7.20 8.48
C GLY A 25 27.73 -6.60 7.14
N ILE A 26 28.71 -6.23 6.32
CA ILE A 26 28.47 -5.59 5.01
C ILE A 26 27.81 -6.55 4.01
N ALA A 27 28.08 -7.86 4.11
CA ALA A 27 27.51 -8.85 3.21
C ALA A 27 25.98 -8.93 3.35
N GLU A 28 25.48 -9.03 4.58
CA GLU A 28 24.04 -9.02 4.88
C GLU A 28 23.39 -7.69 4.52
N ALA A 29 24.08 -6.57 4.78
CA ALA A 29 23.63 -5.25 4.32
C ALA A 29 23.45 -5.18 2.80
N LYS A 30 24.41 -5.71 2.02
CA LYS A 30 24.27 -5.79 0.56
C LYS A 30 23.12 -6.70 0.16
N ALA A 31 23.01 -7.86 0.81
CA ALA A 31 21.93 -8.82 0.58
C ALA A 31 20.55 -8.18 0.86
N LEU A 32 20.42 -7.37 1.90
CA LEU A 32 19.17 -6.66 2.24
C LEU A 32 18.68 -5.77 1.09
N TRP A 33 19.58 -4.98 0.49
CA TRP A 33 19.23 -4.10 -0.63
C TRP A 33 19.06 -4.85 -1.95
N LEU A 34 19.87 -5.88 -2.20
CA LEU A 34 19.89 -6.59 -3.48
C LEU A 34 18.87 -7.73 -3.59
N ASN A 35 18.65 -8.52 -2.53
CA ASN A 35 17.76 -9.68 -2.56
C ASN A 35 16.29 -9.29 -2.74
N ASP A 36 15.87 -8.15 -2.19
CA ASP A 36 14.50 -7.64 -2.34
C ASP A 36 14.21 -7.21 -3.78
N THR A 37 15.26 -6.94 -4.56
CA THR A 37 15.18 -6.59 -5.99
C THR A 37 15.35 -7.83 -6.86
N ALA A 38 16.32 -8.71 -6.55
CA ALA A 38 16.63 -9.91 -7.33
C ALA A 38 15.50 -10.96 -7.31
N SER A 39 14.85 -11.14 -6.16
CA SER A 39 13.71 -12.06 -6.00
C SER A 39 12.53 -11.72 -6.93
N ARG A 40 12.41 -10.44 -7.34
CA ARG A 40 11.35 -9.98 -8.26
C ARG A 40 11.59 -10.41 -9.70
N PHE A 41 12.85 -10.64 -10.08
CA PHE A 41 13.21 -11.13 -11.41
C PHE A 41 13.15 -12.65 -11.53
N HIS A 42 13.08 -13.40 -10.42
CA HIS A 42 13.00 -14.87 -10.44
C HIS A 42 11.65 -15.41 -10.96
N SER A 43 10.58 -14.61 -10.91
CA SER A 43 9.25 -14.98 -11.39
C SER A 43 8.87 -14.26 -12.69
N TRP A 44 9.85 -14.01 -13.56
CA TRP A 44 9.65 -13.24 -14.77
C TRP A 44 8.75 -13.98 -15.75
N ASN A 45 7.47 -13.59 -15.77
CA ASN A 45 6.53 -13.94 -16.82
C ASN A 45 6.25 -12.69 -17.65
N MET A 46 6.54 -12.75 -18.95
CA MET A 46 6.38 -11.61 -19.88
C MET A 46 4.96 -11.04 -19.87
N MET A 47 3.93 -11.90 -19.74
CA MET A 47 2.54 -11.45 -19.65
C MET A 47 2.30 -10.60 -18.40
N HIS A 48 2.81 -11.04 -17.25
CA HIS A 48 2.71 -10.28 -16.00
C HIS A 48 3.51 -8.98 -16.07
N PHE A 49 4.68 -8.99 -16.72
CA PHE A 49 5.49 -7.80 -16.94
C PHE A 49 4.75 -6.75 -17.78
N PHE A 50 4.23 -7.10 -18.96
CA PHE A 50 3.51 -6.14 -19.81
C PHE A 50 2.20 -5.67 -19.16
N LYS A 51 1.51 -6.57 -18.46
CA LYS A 51 0.33 -6.19 -17.66
C LYS A 51 0.69 -5.16 -16.61
N HIS A 52 1.77 -5.38 -15.85
CA HIS A 52 2.26 -4.44 -14.85
C HIS A 52 2.68 -3.10 -15.46
N LEU A 53 3.45 -3.13 -16.56
CA LEU A 53 3.88 -1.93 -17.27
C LEU A 53 2.68 -1.08 -17.72
N GLY A 54 1.62 -1.73 -18.20
CA GLY A 54 0.38 -1.05 -18.57
C GLY A 54 -0.45 -0.57 -17.38
N SER A 55 -0.61 -1.39 -16.32
CA SER A 55 -1.53 -1.08 -15.21
C SER A 55 -0.96 -0.15 -14.15
N TYR A 56 0.35 -0.24 -13.86
CA TYR A 56 0.97 0.44 -12.73
C TYR A 56 0.83 1.97 -12.73
N PRO A 57 0.98 2.69 -13.86
CA PRO A 57 0.72 4.14 -13.89
C PRO A 57 -0.71 4.47 -13.45
N PHE A 58 -1.69 3.66 -13.89
CA PHE A 58 -3.09 3.84 -13.51
C PHE A 58 -3.37 3.42 -12.06
N GLU A 59 -2.62 2.48 -11.50
CA GLU A 59 -2.70 2.15 -10.07
C GLU A 59 -2.22 3.32 -9.21
N ILE A 60 -1.10 3.95 -9.58
CA ILE A 60 -0.58 5.15 -8.90
C ILE A 60 -1.57 6.30 -9.03
N LEU A 61 -1.98 6.66 -10.25
CA LEU A 61 -2.92 7.76 -10.48
C LEU A 61 -4.30 7.45 -9.86
N GLY A 62 -4.73 6.20 -9.90
CA GLY A 62 -5.97 5.71 -9.32
C GLY A 62 -6.00 5.87 -7.81
N SER A 63 -4.87 5.61 -7.13
CA SER A 63 -4.76 5.73 -5.67
C SER A 63 -4.89 7.16 -5.13
N ILE A 64 -4.77 8.16 -6.00
CA ILE A 64 -4.91 9.58 -5.66
C ILE A 64 -6.06 10.26 -6.44
N LEU A 65 -6.96 9.47 -7.05
CA LEU A 65 -8.19 10.01 -7.64
C LEU A 65 -9.06 10.69 -6.57
N PRO A 66 -9.76 11.80 -6.89
CA PRO A 66 -9.87 12.40 -8.22
C PRO A 66 -8.75 13.40 -8.55
N TRP A 67 -7.82 13.67 -7.63
CA TRP A 67 -6.83 14.73 -7.77
C TRP A 67 -5.84 14.50 -8.91
N SER A 68 -5.50 13.24 -9.22
CA SER A 68 -4.65 12.90 -10.38
C SER A 68 -5.17 13.47 -11.70
N LEU A 69 -6.49 13.69 -11.83
CA LEU A 69 -7.07 14.30 -13.03
C LEU A 69 -6.61 15.76 -13.22
N LEU A 70 -6.23 16.46 -12.16
CA LEU A 70 -5.66 17.81 -12.24
C LEU A 70 -4.32 17.81 -12.99
N LEU A 71 -3.59 16.69 -13.01
CA LEU A 71 -2.33 16.59 -13.74
C LEU A 71 -2.53 16.76 -15.26
N PHE A 72 -3.72 16.49 -15.80
CA PHE A 72 -4.01 16.77 -17.21
C PHE A 72 -4.01 18.26 -17.55
N ALA A 73 -4.16 19.16 -16.56
CA ALA A 73 -4.03 20.60 -16.78
C ALA A 73 -2.64 20.99 -17.30
N TYR A 74 -1.59 20.23 -16.93
CA TYR A 74 -0.24 20.41 -17.47
C TYR A 74 -0.14 20.13 -18.97
N LEU A 75 -1.13 19.48 -19.60
CA LEU A 75 -1.13 19.29 -21.06
C LEU A 75 -1.59 20.55 -21.81
N LEU A 76 -2.23 21.51 -21.12
CA LEU A 76 -2.77 22.72 -21.72
C LEU A 76 -1.71 23.83 -21.77
N PRO A 77 -1.33 24.32 -22.97
CA PRO A 77 -0.31 25.38 -23.10
C PRO A 77 -0.65 26.66 -22.34
N SER A 78 -1.94 27.04 -22.35
CA SER A 78 -2.46 28.23 -21.65
C SER A 78 -2.37 28.13 -20.12
N PHE A 79 -2.24 26.91 -19.59
CA PHE A 79 -2.10 26.65 -18.16
C PHE A 79 -0.63 26.67 -17.75
N ARG A 80 0.26 26.09 -18.59
CA ARG A 80 1.71 26.06 -18.36
C ARG A 80 2.30 27.46 -18.14
N SER A 81 1.88 28.45 -18.92
CA SER A 81 2.37 29.83 -18.78
C SER A 81 2.02 30.47 -17.44
N ARG A 82 0.95 30.00 -16.77
CA ARG A 82 0.51 30.51 -15.45
C ARG A 82 1.27 29.86 -14.29
N LEU A 83 1.91 28.72 -14.55
CA LEU A 83 2.71 27.98 -13.55
C LEU A 83 4.15 28.47 -13.46
N GLU A 84 4.55 29.46 -14.27
CA GLU A 84 5.93 29.97 -14.32
C GLU A 84 6.49 30.34 -12.93
N PRO A 85 5.73 30.97 -12.01
CA PRO A 85 6.23 31.27 -10.65
C PRO A 85 6.62 30.02 -9.83
N TYR A 86 6.03 28.86 -10.11
CA TYR A 86 6.25 27.61 -9.39
C TYR A 86 7.25 26.68 -10.08
N LYS A 87 7.70 27.03 -11.29
CA LYS A 87 8.48 26.16 -12.18
C LYS A 87 9.69 25.48 -11.54
N PRO A 88 10.54 26.14 -10.73
CA PRO A 88 11.68 25.45 -10.10
C PRO A 88 11.25 24.30 -9.19
N ALA A 89 10.23 24.51 -8.36
CA ALA A 89 9.71 23.48 -7.46
C ALA A 89 9.03 22.34 -8.24
N LEU A 90 8.26 22.69 -9.28
CA LEU A 90 7.57 21.71 -10.13
C LEU A 90 8.56 20.85 -10.93
N MET A 91 9.66 21.44 -11.42
CA MET A 91 10.71 20.69 -12.11
C MET A 91 11.39 19.68 -11.19
N ILE A 92 11.72 20.07 -9.95
CA ILE A 92 12.29 19.15 -8.96
C ILE A 92 11.31 18.01 -8.67
N ALA A 93 10.04 18.33 -8.42
CA ALA A 93 9.01 17.33 -8.17
C ALA A 93 8.86 16.37 -9.37
N LEU A 94 8.82 16.89 -10.60
CA LEU A 94 8.69 16.09 -11.81
C LEU A 94 9.91 15.18 -12.04
N ILE A 95 11.13 15.68 -11.86
CA ILE A 95 12.36 14.88 -12.03
C ILE A 95 12.42 13.77 -10.97
N ALA A 96 12.16 14.11 -9.70
CA ALA A 96 12.16 13.15 -8.62
C ALA A 96 11.09 12.08 -8.81
N CYS A 97 9.85 12.48 -9.15
CA CYS A 97 8.77 11.56 -9.48
C CYS A 97 9.12 10.70 -10.70
N GLY A 98 9.63 11.28 -11.79
CA GLY A 98 9.97 10.54 -13.00
C GLY A 98 11.07 9.50 -12.77
N PHE A 99 12.15 9.89 -12.10
CA PHE A 99 13.26 8.98 -11.82
C PHE A 99 12.83 7.83 -10.90
N ALA A 100 12.16 8.14 -9.78
CA ALA A 100 11.67 7.10 -8.88
C ALA A 100 10.55 6.26 -9.51
N PHE A 101 9.74 6.83 -10.40
CA PHE A 101 8.70 6.08 -11.09
C PHE A 101 9.34 5.00 -11.95
N LEU A 102 10.38 5.34 -12.73
CA LEU A 102 11.11 4.35 -13.53
C LEU A 102 11.69 3.21 -12.68
N THR A 103 12.23 3.50 -11.50
CA THR A 103 12.83 2.46 -10.65
C THR A 103 11.81 1.49 -10.05
N VAL A 104 10.55 1.90 -9.90
CA VAL A 104 9.48 1.02 -9.37
C VAL A 104 8.54 0.48 -10.46
N TRP A 105 8.49 1.12 -11.63
CA TRP A 105 7.61 0.76 -12.75
C TRP A 105 8.20 -0.32 -13.64
N ILE A 106 9.53 -0.30 -13.84
CA ILE A 106 10.21 -1.29 -14.68
C ILE A 106 10.24 -2.67 -14.01
N PRO A 107 10.60 -2.82 -12.71
CA PRO A 107 10.66 -4.15 -12.11
C PRO A 107 9.24 -4.72 -11.91
N PRO A 108 8.94 -5.92 -12.44
CA PRO A 108 7.63 -6.54 -12.24
C PRO A 108 7.35 -6.77 -10.75
N GLY A 109 6.09 -6.62 -10.34
CA GLY A 109 5.69 -6.75 -8.94
C GLY A 109 5.95 -5.49 -8.10
N GLY A 110 6.27 -4.36 -8.73
CA GLY A 110 6.20 -3.05 -8.09
C GLY A 110 4.84 -2.83 -7.44
N GLN A 111 4.83 -2.46 -6.16
CA GLN A 111 3.61 -2.12 -5.43
C GLN A 111 3.50 -0.60 -5.29
N THR A 112 2.28 -0.09 -5.22
CA THR A 112 2.01 1.36 -5.08
C THR A 112 2.69 1.97 -3.86
N ARG A 113 2.83 1.20 -2.77
CA ARG A 113 3.57 1.61 -1.56
C ARG A 113 5.02 2.00 -1.79
N TYR A 114 5.67 1.50 -2.85
CA TYR A 114 7.06 1.87 -3.16
C TYR A 114 7.16 3.29 -3.73
N PHE A 115 6.09 3.78 -4.35
CA PHE A 115 5.99 5.16 -4.84
C PHE A 115 5.35 6.11 -3.80
N ALA A 116 4.77 5.58 -2.73
CA ALA A 116 4.04 6.36 -1.73
C ALA A 116 4.87 7.48 -1.08
N THR A 117 6.18 7.28 -0.95
CA THR A 117 7.11 8.31 -0.43
C THR A 117 7.17 9.56 -1.32
N LEU A 118 6.79 9.44 -2.60
CA LEU A 118 6.74 10.55 -3.55
C LEU A 118 5.34 11.14 -3.76
N TYR A 119 4.31 10.60 -3.10
CA TYR A 119 2.97 11.19 -3.13
C TYR A 119 2.94 12.66 -2.68
N PRO A 120 3.77 13.12 -1.71
CA PRO A 120 3.85 14.54 -1.39
C PRO A 120 4.31 15.42 -2.58
N LEU A 121 5.19 14.91 -3.44
CA LEU A 121 5.65 15.64 -4.64
C LEU A 121 4.55 15.67 -5.71
N LEU A 122 3.79 14.58 -5.88
CA LEU A 122 2.60 14.59 -6.72
C LEU A 122 1.55 15.57 -6.17
N ALA A 123 1.35 15.61 -4.85
CA ALA A 123 0.45 16.56 -4.21
C ALA A 123 0.88 18.01 -4.46
N LEU A 124 2.17 18.30 -4.49
CA LEU A 124 2.69 19.61 -4.87
C LEU A 124 2.34 19.95 -6.33
N LEU A 125 2.51 19.01 -7.27
CA LEU A 125 2.11 19.22 -8.68
C LEU A 125 0.61 19.51 -8.81
N MET A 126 -0.24 18.76 -8.10
CA MET A 126 -1.69 18.94 -8.11
C MET A 126 -2.11 20.23 -7.39
N GLY A 127 -1.42 20.57 -6.30
CA GLY A 127 -1.64 21.79 -5.51
C GLY A 127 -1.35 23.05 -6.31
N ALA A 128 -0.28 23.07 -7.12
CA ALA A 128 -0.01 24.20 -8.00
C ALA A 128 -1.10 24.39 -9.08
N VAL A 129 -1.67 23.28 -9.59
CA VAL A 129 -2.82 23.35 -10.49
C VAL A 129 -4.04 23.93 -9.79
N ALA A 130 -4.31 23.44 -8.57
CA ALA A 130 -5.41 23.92 -7.73
C ALA A 130 -5.27 25.42 -7.41
N GLU A 131 -4.09 25.88 -7.03
CA GLU A 131 -3.80 27.28 -6.70
C GLU A 131 -4.08 28.20 -7.90
N VAL A 132 -3.54 27.86 -9.08
CA VAL A 132 -3.78 28.62 -10.31
C VAL A 132 -5.28 28.64 -10.67
N ALA A 133 -5.98 27.51 -10.45
CA ALA A 133 -7.41 27.42 -10.67
C ALA A 133 -8.22 28.30 -9.69
N ILE A 134 -7.84 28.34 -8.41
CA ILE A 134 -8.49 29.20 -7.40
C ILE A 134 -8.30 30.68 -7.75
N VAL A 135 -7.06 31.08 -8.08
CA VAL A 135 -6.71 32.49 -8.29
C VAL A 135 -7.18 33.02 -9.64
N SER A 136 -7.20 32.19 -10.70
CA SER A 136 -7.29 32.70 -12.08
C SER A 136 -8.00 31.78 -13.08
N ILE A 137 -9.21 31.32 -12.74
CA ILE A 137 -10.11 30.77 -13.77
C ILE A 137 -10.65 31.90 -14.64
N ASP A 138 -10.03 32.07 -15.80
CA ASP A 138 -10.53 32.91 -16.89
C ASP A 138 -11.81 32.33 -17.50
N ALA A 139 -12.54 33.14 -18.28
CA ALA A 139 -13.77 32.71 -18.94
C ALA A 139 -13.58 31.43 -19.79
N LYS A 140 -12.40 31.26 -20.39
CA LYS A 140 -12.02 30.06 -21.17
C LYS A 140 -11.80 28.82 -20.29
N GLY A 141 -11.16 28.97 -19.13
CA GLY A 141 -10.94 27.89 -18.16
C GLY A 141 -12.20 27.49 -17.39
N LYS A 142 -13.18 28.39 -17.25
CA LYS A 142 -14.40 28.16 -16.45
C LYS A 142 -15.21 26.97 -16.96
N ALA A 143 -15.40 26.84 -18.27
CA ALA A 143 -16.15 25.72 -18.83
C ALA A 143 -15.47 24.37 -18.57
N ALA A 144 -14.14 24.31 -18.69
CA ALA A 144 -13.38 23.09 -18.42
C ALA A 144 -13.46 22.70 -16.93
N TRP A 145 -13.33 23.67 -16.03
CA TRP A 145 -13.49 23.46 -14.60
C TRP A 145 -14.88 22.94 -14.24
N LEU A 146 -15.95 23.56 -14.76
CA LEU A 146 -17.33 23.14 -14.48
C LEU A 146 -17.59 21.71 -14.94
N ARG A 147 -17.08 21.32 -16.11
CA ARG A 147 -17.18 19.93 -16.61
C ARG A 147 -16.41 18.97 -15.71
N PHE A 148 -15.19 19.32 -15.33
CA PHE A 148 -14.37 18.52 -14.43
C PHE A 148 -15.05 18.32 -13.07
N ALA A 149 -15.49 19.41 -12.43
CA ALA A 149 -16.19 19.37 -11.16
C ALA A 149 -17.49 18.56 -11.25
N PHE A 150 -18.25 18.70 -12.34
CA PHE A 150 -19.46 17.93 -12.58
C PHE A 150 -19.16 16.43 -12.71
N LEU A 151 -18.15 16.04 -13.48
CA LEU A 151 -17.77 14.64 -13.67
C LEU A 151 -17.30 13.99 -12.35
N VAL A 152 -16.52 14.72 -11.55
CA VAL A 152 -16.07 14.22 -10.24
C VAL A 152 -17.27 14.09 -9.29
N ALA A 153 -18.15 15.09 -9.24
CA ALA A 153 -19.37 15.03 -8.44
C ALA A 153 -20.28 13.86 -8.85
N ALA A 154 -20.47 13.65 -10.15
CA ALA A 154 -21.22 12.53 -10.70
C ALA A 154 -20.57 11.18 -10.32
N THR A 155 -19.24 11.11 -10.33
CA THR A 155 -18.50 9.91 -9.91
C THR A 155 -18.75 9.61 -8.43
N PHE A 156 -18.76 10.61 -7.54
CA PHE A 156 -19.07 10.39 -6.12
C PHE A 156 -20.49 9.84 -5.93
N ILE A 157 -21.47 10.38 -6.66
CA ILE A 157 -22.84 9.88 -6.65
C ILE A 157 -22.90 8.44 -7.17
N LEU A 158 -22.23 8.13 -8.27
CA LEU A 158 -22.20 6.77 -8.82
C LEU A 158 -21.55 5.76 -7.87
N ILE A 159 -20.44 6.12 -7.23
CA ILE A 159 -19.78 5.28 -6.22
C ILE A 159 -20.71 5.09 -5.01
N ALA A 160 -21.36 6.14 -4.54
CA ALA A 160 -22.31 6.06 -3.43
C ALA A 160 -23.48 5.10 -3.74
N LEU A 161 -24.05 5.20 -4.94
CA LEU A 161 -25.10 4.29 -5.41
C LEU A 161 -24.57 2.85 -5.53
N ALA A 162 -23.37 2.67 -6.07
CA ALA A 162 -22.75 1.34 -6.15
C ALA A 162 -22.60 0.72 -4.75
N ILE A 163 -22.07 1.46 -3.77
CA ILE A 163 -21.94 1.00 -2.38
C ILE A 163 -23.31 0.65 -1.77
N ALA A 164 -24.32 1.50 -1.98
CA ALA A 164 -25.68 1.26 -1.49
C ALA A 164 -26.32 0.00 -2.10
N LEU A 165 -25.93 -0.38 -3.31
CA LEU A 165 -26.44 -1.56 -4.00
C LEU A 165 -25.71 -2.86 -3.63
N LEU A 166 -24.52 -2.81 -3.01
CA LEU A 166 -23.74 -4.01 -2.66
C LEU A 166 -24.48 -5.01 -1.75
N PRO A 167 -25.29 -4.60 -0.76
CA PRO A 167 -26.02 -5.55 0.10
C PRO A 167 -27.09 -6.36 -0.64
N PHE A 168 -27.56 -5.89 -1.81
CA PHE A 168 -28.56 -6.60 -2.59
C PHE A 168 -27.89 -7.76 -3.32
N LYS A 169 -28.27 -8.99 -2.97
CA LYS A 169 -27.75 -10.21 -3.61
C LYS A 169 -28.22 -10.30 -5.06
N ILE A 170 -27.49 -9.69 -5.98
CA ILE A 170 -27.75 -9.80 -7.41
C ILE A 170 -27.23 -11.18 -7.86
N PRO A 171 -28.08 -12.11 -8.35
CA PRO A 171 -27.74 -13.53 -8.57
C PRO A 171 -26.55 -13.83 -9.50
N ARG A 172 -26.03 -12.82 -10.22
CA ARG A 172 -24.88 -12.95 -11.14
C ARG A 172 -23.59 -12.31 -10.62
N PHE A 173 -23.63 -11.59 -9.50
CA PHE A 173 -22.47 -10.88 -8.99
C PHE A 173 -22.26 -11.19 -7.50
N THR A 174 -21.17 -11.88 -7.19
CA THR A 174 -20.73 -12.15 -5.82
C THR A 174 -20.01 -10.93 -5.26
N PHE A 175 -20.78 -9.91 -4.86
CA PHE A 175 -20.26 -8.71 -4.19
C PHE A 175 -20.03 -8.90 -2.68
N GLU A 176 -20.23 -10.09 -2.13
CA GLU A 176 -20.05 -10.39 -0.70
C GLU A 176 -18.66 -9.96 -0.16
N ARG A 177 -17.65 -9.86 -1.04
CA ARG A 177 -16.30 -9.40 -0.70
C ARG A 177 -16.20 -7.89 -0.41
N TRP A 178 -17.20 -7.12 -0.81
CA TRP A 178 -17.21 -5.65 -0.70
C TRP A 178 -18.34 -5.17 0.23
N THR A 179 -19.16 -6.08 0.75
CA THR A 179 -20.26 -5.72 1.66
C THR A 179 -19.75 -5.48 3.07
N LEU A 180 -19.97 -4.26 3.57
CA LEU A 180 -19.82 -3.91 4.98
C LEU A 180 -21.14 -4.13 5.74
N PRO A 181 -21.11 -4.22 7.08
CA PRO A 181 -22.28 -4.04 7.93
C PRO A 181 -23.18 -2.88 7.47
N LEU A 182 -24.50 -3.07 7.56
CA LEU A 182 -25.49 -2.12 7.03
C LEU A 182 -25.28 -0.67 7.53
N PRO A 183 -24.99 -0.40 8.82
CA PRO A 183 -24.74 0.97 9.27
C PRO A 183 -23.55 1.65 8.58
N GLN A 184 -22.45 0.92 8.37
CA GLN A 184 -21.27 1.45 7.68
C GLN A 184 -21.56 1.69 6.20
N THR A 185 -22.26 0.75 5.54
CA THR A 185 -22.67 0.91 4.13
C THR A 185 -23.55 2.15 3.94
N ILE A 186 -24.53 2.37 4.82
CA ILE A 186 -25.39 3.56 4.79
C ILE A 186 -24.55 4.82 5.03
N PHE A 187 -23.68 4.82 6.05
CA PHE A 187 -22.83 5.98 6.35
C PHE A 187 -21.97 6.41 5.16
N TYR A 188 -21.22 5.47 4.56
CA TYR A 188 -20.31 5.76 3.44
C TYR A 188 -21.07 6.18 2.17
N SER A 189 -22.17 5.49 1.84
CA SER A 189 -22.99 5.83 0.67
C SER A 189 -23.65 7.20 0.81
N VAL A 190 -24.33 7.48 1.93
CA VAL A 190 -24.98 8.77 2.17
C VAL A 190 -23.96 9.91 2.19
N SER A 191 -22.80 9.72 2.84
CA SER A 191 -21.78 10.76 2.92
C SER A 191 -21.23 11.14 1.54
N LEU A 192 -20.88 10.14 0.70
CA LEU A 192 -20.41 10.40 -0.67
C LEU A 192 -21.52 10.99 -1.56
N PHE A 193 -22.76 10.53 -1.40
CA PHE A 193 -23.90 11.05 -2.15
C PHE A 193 -24.14 12.53 -1.84
N LEU A 194 -24.23 12.88 -0.56
CA LEU A 194 -24.43 14.27 -0.12
C LEU A 194 -23.29 15.17 -0.58
N LEU A 195 -22.05 14.68 -0.52
CA LEU A 195 -20.89 15.42 -0.99
C LEU A 195 -20.94 15.67 -2.50
N GLY A 196 -21.34 14.66 -3.29
CA GLY A 196 -21.56 14.80 -4.73
C GLY A 196 -22.67 15.81 -5.05
N ILE A 197 -23.81 15.75 -4.36
CA ILE A 197 -24.91 16.71 -4.55
C ILE A 197 -24.49 18.13 -4.16
N TRP A 198 -23.79 18.29 -3.03
CA TRP A 198 -23.26 19.59 -2.61
C TRP A 198 -22.31 20.16 -3.67
N MET A 199 -21.41 19.34 -4.21
CA MET A 199 -20.47 19.74 -5.25
C MET A 199 -21.19 20.12 -6.56
N MET A 200 -22.22 19.38 -6.97
CA MET A 200 -23.06 19.73 -8.13
C MET A 200 -23.79 21.07 -7.95
N LYS A 201 -24.21 21.41 -6.74
CA LYS A 201 -24.83 22.72 -6.44
C LYS A 201 -23.79 23.85 -6.42
N ASN A 202 -22.52 23.53 -6.15
CA ASN A 202 -21.44 24.49 -5.95
C ASN A 202 -20.33 24.36 -6.99
N LEU A 203 -20.64 23.99 -8.23
CA LEU A 203 -19.62 23.75 -9.28
C LEU A 203 -18.67 24.94 -9.52
N GLN A 204 -19.14 26.17 -9.28
CA GLN A 204 -18.35 27.38 -9.41
C GLN A 204 -17.38 27.62 -8.24
N ASN A 205 -17.60 27.00 -7.08
CA ASN A 205 -16.76 27.15 -5.90
C ASN A 205 -15.54 26.21 -5.99
N VAL A 206 -14.46 26.70 -6.59
CA VAL A 206 -13.24 25.93 -6.83
C VAL A 206 -12.65 25.37 -5.54
N GLN A 207 -12.44 26.23 -4.55
CA GLN A 207 -11.85 25.88 -3.27
C GLN A 207 -12.72 24.87 -2.52
N GLY A 208 -14.02 25.12 -2.46
CA GLY A 208 -14.98 24.20 -1.84
C GLY A 208 -14.97 22.81 -2.49
N ASN A 209 -14.91 22.76 -3.82
CA ASN A 209 -14.85 21.50 -4.57
C ASN A 209 -13.55 20.73 -4.30
N LEU A 210 -12.41 21.42 -4.15
CA LEU A 210 -11.15 20.78 -3.79
C LEU A 210 -11.20 20.17 -2.38
N TYR A 211 -11.78 20.88 -1.41
CA TYR A 211 -12.00 20.31 -0.07
C TYR A 211 -12.94 19.10 -0.11
N ALA A 212 -14.01 19.16 -0.91
CA ALA A 212 -14.88 18.01 -1.11
C ALA A 212 -14.13 16.81 -1.72
N MET A 213 -13.24 17.03 -2.69
CA MET A 213 -12.40 15.96 -3.23
C MET A 213 -11.48 15.33 -2.19
N GLY A 214 -10.86 16.15 -1.34
CA GLY A 214 -10.05 15.67 -0.22
C GLY A 214 -10.86 14.87 0.80
N LEU A 215 -12.05 15.34 1.15
CA LEU A 215 -12.94 14.64 2.07
C LEU A 215 -13.44 13.31 1.47
N ALA A 216 -13.79 13.28 0.18
CA ALA A 216 -14.18 12.06 -0.51
C ALA A 216 -13.07 11.01 -0.49
N LEU A 217 -11.80 11.43 -0.67
CA LEU A 217 -10.64 10.55 -0.55
C LEU A 217 -10.55 9.90 0.84
N VAL A 218 -10.74 10.68 1.91
CA VAL A 218 -10.73 10.16 3.27
C VAL A 218 -11.88 9.17 3.48
N ILE A 219 -13.11 9.56 3.14
CA ILE A 219 -14.31 8.72 3.31
C ILE A 219 -14.16 7.39 2.54
N PHE A 220 -13.70 7.46 1.29
CA PHE A 220 -13.66 6.29 0.42
C PHE A 220 -12.41 5.42 0.63
N ASN A 221 -11.20 6.00 0.60
CA ASN A 221 -9.96 5.23 0.69
C ASN A 221 -9.61 4.86 2.14
N LEU A 222 -9.68 5.81 3.07
CA LEU A 222 -9.32 5.57 4.48
C LEU A 222 -10.48 5.00 5.30
N GLY A 223 -11.72 5.29 4.90
CA GLY A 223 -12.92 4.71 5.51
C GLY A 223 -13.30 3.39 4.84
N TYR A 224 -14.16 3.48 3.81
CA TYR A 224 -14.81 2.33 3.19
C TYR A 224 -13.83 1.21 2.78
N PHE A 225 -12.79 1.52 2.00
CA PHE A 225 -11.83 0.50 1.55
C PHE A 225 -11.02 -0.13 2.67
N MET A 226 -10.66 0.63 3.70
CA MET A 226 -9.94 0.08 4.86
C MET A 226 -10.84 -0.81 5.68
N ASP A 227 -12.09 -0.42 5.93
CA ASP A 227 -13.06 -1.27 6.63
C ASP A 227 -13.29 -2.59 5.89
N VAL A 228 -13.41 -2.55 4.56
CA VAL A 228 -13.54 -3.76 3.74
C VAL A 228 -12.30 -4.65 3.89
N LYS A 229 -11.10 -4.06 3.85
CA LYS A 229 -9.85 -4.80 4.05
C LYS A 229 -9.74 -5.40 5.45
N VAL A 230 -10.14 -4.65 6.48
CA VAL A 230 -10.13 -5.12 7.88
C VAL A 230 -11.11 -6.27 8.06
N GLN A 231 -12.34 -6.16 7.52
CA GLN A 231 -13.33 -7.22 7.57
C GLN A 231 -12.87 -8.50 6.86
N ARG A 232 -12.12 -8.36 5.76
CA ARG A 232 -11.54 -9.48 5.01
C ARG A 232 -10.23 -10.01 5.60
N SER A 233 -9.64 -9.29 6.54
CA SER A 233 -8.40 -9.71 7.17
C SER A 233 -8.70 -10.85 8.13
N GLU A 234 -7.83 -11.86 8.14
CA GLU A 234 -7.92 -12.95 9.10
C GLU A 234 -7.82 -12.43 10.53
N LYS A 235 -8.50 -13.12 11.45
CA LYS A 235 -8.51 -12.83 12.88
C LYS A 235 -7.20 -13.21 13.55
N THR A 236 -6.17 -12.49 13.16
CA THR A 236 -4.77 -12.80 13.43
C THR A 236 -4.47 -12.77 14.93
N LEU A 237 -5.14 -11.89 15.68
CA LEU A 237 -5.01 -11.80 17.14
C LEU A 237 -5.58 -13.04 17.86
N GLU A 238 -6.76 -13.51 17.44
CA GLU A 238 -7.39 -14.70 18.03
C GLU A 238 -6.54 -15.95 17.73
N GLU A 239 -6.02 -16.06 16.50
CA GLU A 239 -5.16 -17.17 16.09
C GLU A 239 -3.82 -17.17 16.84
N MET A 240 -3.18 -16.00 17.00
CA MET A 240 -1.95 -15.89 17.78
C MET A 240 -2.18 -16.16 19.27
N ALA A 241 -3.31 -15.74 19.84
CA ALA A 241 -3.66 -16.06 21.22
C ALA A 241 -3.82 -17.58 21.42
N ARG A 242 -4.46 -18.26 20.47
CA ARG A 242 -4.59 -19.73 20.45
C ARG A 242 -3.24 -20.44 20.32
N ILE A 243 -2.31 -19.88 19.56
CA ILE A 243 -0.94 -20.43 19.46
C ILE A 243 -0.17 -20.23 20.77
N LYS A 244 -0.23 -19.04 21.35
CA LYS A 244 0.44 -18.72 22.61
C LYS A 244 -0.07 -19.58 23.77
N SER A 245 -1.35 -19.95 23.80
CA SER A 245 -1.89 -20.81 24.85
C SER A 245 -1.42 -22.28 24.76
N GLN A 246 -0.89 -22.71 23.60
CA GLN A 246 -0.31 -24.04 23.41
C GLN A 246 1.19 -24.07 23.73
N LEU A 247 1.82 -22.92 23.86
CA LEU A 247 3.24 -22.78 24.15
C LEU A 247 3.47 -22.56 25.65
N PRO A 248 4.59 -23.06 26.22
CA PRO A 248 5.01 -22.67 27.56
C PRO A 248 5.23 -21.14 27.65
N LEU A 249 4.92 -20.54 28.81
CA LEU A 249 4.95 -19.08 29.03
C LEU A 249 6.29 -18.41 28.65
N ASP A 250 7.40 -19.12 28.92
CA ASP A 250 8.77 -18.64 28.68
C ASP A 250 9.53 -19.46 27.64
N VAL A 251 8.80 -19.99 26.64
CA VAL A 251 9.45 -20.71 25.55
C VAL A 251 10.39 -19.79 24.75
N ASN A 252 11.63 -20.23 24.55
CA ASN A 252 12.54 -19.62 23.59
C ASN A 252 12.20 -20.15 22.19
N LEU A 253 11.32 -19.45 21.49
CA LEU A 253 10.95 -19.79 20.12
C LEU A 253 12.03 -19.28 19.15
N VAL A 254 12.57 -20.20 18.36
CA VAL A 254 13.50 -19.87 17.27
C VAL A 254 12.82 -20.06 15.92
N SER A 255 13.35 -19.43 14.86
CA SER A 255 12.91 -19.69 13.50
C SER A 255 14.00 -20.44 12.74
N ILE A 256 13.62 -21.46 11.96
CA ILE A 256 14.52 -22.09 11.00
C ILE A 256 14.40 -21.32 9.68
N GLY A 257 15.47 -20.65 9.27
CA GLY A 257 15.47 -19.70 8.16
C GLY A 257 14.79 -18.37 8.50
N ILE A 258 14.42 -17.63 7.46
CA ILE A 258 13.65 -16.38 7.60
C ILE A 258 12.18 -16.74 7.76
N THR A 259 11.53 -16.20 8.80
CA THR A 259 10.08 -16.31 8.99
C THR A 259 9.35 -15.03 8.56
N ASN A 260 8.04 -15.14 8.44
CA ASN A 260 7.20 -14.02 8.02
C ASN A 260 7.09 -12.95 9.12
N HIS A 261 7.26 -11.68 8.75
CA HIS A 261 7.16 -10.53 9.65
C HIS A 261 5.80 -10.40 10.36
N LYS A 262 4.70 -10.87 9.75
CA LYS A 262 3.38 -10.86 10.40
C LYS A 262 3.40 -11.76 11.63
N PHE A 263 3.99 -12.95 11.53
CA PHE A 263 4.11 -13.88 12.65
C PHE A 263 4.92 -13.27 13.80
N THR A 264 6.11 -12.73 13.51
CA THR A 264 6.99 -12.16 14.54
C THR A 264 6.37 -10.94 15.22
N TYR A 265 5.69 -10.08 14.45
CA TYR A 265 4.95 -8.93 14.98
C TYR A 265 3.88 -9.33 15.99
N TYR A 266 3.00 -10.28 15.64
CA TYR A 266 1.92 -10.71 16.54
C TYR A 266 2.42 -11.60 17.69
N TYR A 267 3.50 -12.37 17.47
CA TYR A 267 4.14 -13.13 18.53
C TYR A 267 4.68 -12.21 19.63
N GLY A 268 5.19 -11.02 19.27
CA GLY A 268 5.52 -9.95 20.22
C GLY A 268 6.75 -10.23 21.10
N LYS A 269 7.49 -11.31 20.82
CA LYS A 269 8.83 -11.59 21.36
C LYS A 269 9.80 -11.76 20.20
N PHE A 270 11.09 -11.47 20.43
CA PHE A 270 12.12 -11.70 19.42
C PHE A 270 12.24 -13.19 19.10
N VAL A 271 12.22 -13.54 17.82
CA VAL A 271 12.38 -14.92 17.33
C VAL A 271 13.71 -14.97 16.59
N LYS A 272 14.71 -15.62 17.20
CA LYS A 272 16.04 -15.75 16.60
C LYS A 272 15.96 -16.66 15.37
N ALA A 273 16.40 -16.15 14.21
CA ALA A 273 16.56 -16.97 13.02
C ALA A 273 17.84 -17.82 13.14
N LEU A 274 17.72 -19.11 12.83
CA LEU A 274 18.79 -20.08 12.75
C LEU A 274 18.97 -20.54 11.29
N PRO A 275 20.17 -21.00 10.91
CA PRO A 275 20.40 -21.61 9.61
C PRO A 275 19.46 -22.79 9.33
N VAL A 276 19.13 -23.01 8.06
CA VAL A 276 18.20 -24.07 7.65
C VAL A 276 18.79 -25.47 7.90
N ASP A 277 20.12 -25.58 7.89
CA ASP A 277 20.92 -26.78 8.12
C ASP A 277 21.33 -26.97 9.59
N CYS A 278 20.67 -26.32 10.54
CA CYS A 278 20.95 -26.52 11.96
C CYS A 278 20.63 -27.96 12.41
N ASP A 279 21.45 -28.52 13.31
CA ASP A 279 21.33 -29.87 13.86
C ASP A 279 20.20 -30.01 14.91
N GLY A 280 19.55 -28.89 15.24
CA GLY A 280 18.48 -28.81 16.22
C GLY A 280 18.97 -28.89 17.67
N GLU A 281 20.27 -28.79 17.95
CA GLU A 281 20.79 -28.81 19.31
C GLU A 281 20.21 -27.64 20.13
N GLY A 282 19.69 -27.93 21.32
CA GLY A 282 19.06 -26.92 22.19
C GLY A 282 17.70 -26.38 21.71
N ILE A 283 17.15 -26.87 20.58
CA ILE A 283 15.86 -26.42 20.05
C ILE A 283 14.73 -27.30 20.60
N THR A 284 13.81 -26.70 21.34
CA THR A 284 12.58 -27.38 21.79
C THR A 284 11.38 -27.04 20.90
N TYR A 285 11.19 -25.76 20.61
CA TYR A 285 10.12 -25.25 19.76
C TYR A 285 10.71 -24.32 18.70
N PHE A 286 10.20 -24.44 17.48
CA PHE A 286 10.65 -23.62 16.37
C PHE A 286 9.51 -23.31 15.40
N CYS A 287 9.71 -22.29 14.57
CA CYS A 287 8.81 -21.98 13.48
C CYS A 287 9.54 -21.84 12.14
N PHE A 288 8.82 -22.07 11.05
CA PHE A 288 9.35 -21.89 9.70
C PHE A 288 8.26 -21.54 8.70
N ASP A 289 8.64 -20.87 7.61
CA ASP A 289 7.76 -20.59 6.47
C ASP A 289 8.05 -21.62 5.36
N PRO A 290 7.13 -22.56 5.08
CA PRO A 290 7.33 -23.61 4.09
C PRO A 290 7.41 -23.07 2.65
N CYS A 291 7.05 -21.80 2.41
CA CYS A 291 7.27 -21.16 1.12
C CYS A 291 8.70 -20.62 0.96
N LEU A 292 9.43 -20.44 2.06
CA LEU A 292 10.79 -19.87 2.05
C LEU A 292 11.88 -20.90 2.30
N ILE A 293 11.54 -22.04 2.91
CA ILE A 293 12.50 -23.11 3.18
C ILE A 293 12.08 -24.42 2.54
N ASP A 294 13.07 -25.20 2.12
CA ASP A 294 12.89 -26.60 1.78
C ASP A 294 12.78 -27.41 3.07
N VAL A 295 11.57 -27.86 3.39
CA VAL A 295 11.27 -28.62 4.62
C VAL A 295 12.12 -29.89 4.71
N GLY A 296 12.55 -30.46 3.58
CA GLY A 296 13.42 -31.64 3.55
C GLY A 296 14.81 -31.41 4.14
N LYS A 297 15.22 -30.14 4.32
CA LYS A 297 16.49 -29.79 4.95
C LYS A 297 16.46 -29.79 6.47
N ILE A 298 15.27 -29.90 7.09
CA ILE A 298 15.15 -30.09 8.53
C ILE A 298 15.40 -31.58 8.83
N THR A 299 16.60 -31.91 9.28
CA THR A 299 17.10 -33.30 9.36
C THR A 299 16.76 -34.02 10.66
N PHE A 300 16.31 -33.31 11.70
CA PHE A 300 15.93 -33.89 12.99
C PHE A 300 14.43 -34.19 13.06
N PRO A 301 13.98 -35.16 13.88
CA PRO A 301 12.57 -35.45 14.03
C PRO A 301 11.82 -34.26 14.64
N TRP A 302 10.62 -33.99 14.15
CA TRP A 302 9.76 -32.93 14.68
C TRP A 302 8.28 -33.26 14.46
N LYS A 303 7.43 -32.57 15.22
CA LYS A 303 5.98 -32.66 15.11
C LYS A 303 5.39 -31.26 14.99
N GLN A 304 4.50 -31.07 14.02
CA GLN A 304 3.72 -29.85 13.91
C GLN A 304 2.84 -29.68 15.15
N VAL A 305 2.93 -28.51 15.78
CA VAL A 305 2.08 -28.09 16.89
C VAL A 305 0.86 -27.35 16.33
N ASP A 306 1.11 -26.35 15.49
CA ASP A 306 0.06 -25.51 14.93
C ASP A 306 0.52 -24.81 13.64
N THR A 307 -0.39 -24.07 13.00
CA THR A 307 -0.10 -23.17 11.89
C THR A 307 -0.63 -21.78 12.20
N PHE A 308 0.08 -20.77 11.74
CA PHE A 308 -0.34 -19.38 11.78
C PHE A 308 -0.54 -18.86 10.37
N SER A 309 -1.76 -18.44 10.01
CA SER A 309 -2.02 -17.90 8.69
C SER A 309 -1.38 -16.52 8.50
N ILE A 310 -0.50 -16.47 7.51
CA ILE A 310 0.16 -15.23 7.07
C ILE A 310 -0.55 -14.60 5.86
N THR A 311 -1.67 -15.21 5.46
CA THR A 311 -2.54 -14.71 4.40
C THR A 311 -3.13 -13.37 4.82
N ARG A 312 -3.26 -12.43 3.87
CA ARG A 312 -3.88 -11.12 4.14
C ARG A 312 -5.38 -11.14 3.87
N ASP A 313 -5.81 -11.98 2.93
CA ASP A 313 -7.19 -12.11 2.48
C ASP A 313 -7.63 -13.58 2.55
N PHE A 314 -8.82 -13.85 3.08
CA PHE A 314 -9.37 -15.21 3.15
C PHE A 314 -9.46 -15.93 1.79
N ASN A 315 -9.47 -15.19 0.68
CA ASN A 315 -9.59 -15.74 -0.67
C ASN A 315 -8.24 -15.97 -1.37
N ASP A 316 -7.14 -15.48 -0.81
CA ASP A 316 -5.81 -15.74 -1.38
C ASP A 316 -5.39 -17.19 -1.10
N GLN A 317 -4.43 -17.68 -1.87
CA GLN A 317 -3.82 -18.98 -1.59
C GLN A 317 -3.26 -18.95 -0.17
N LYS A 318 -3.80 -19.82 0.69
CA LYS A 318 -3.44 -19.81 2.10
C LYS A 318 -1.96 -20.09 2.27
N ARG A 319 -1.29 -19.18 2.98
CA ARG A 319 0.11 -19.31 3.38
C ARG A 319 0.17 -19.32 4.88
N PHE A 320 1.05 -20.15 5.43
CA PHE A 320 1.14 -20.35 6.86
C PHE A 320 2.59 -20.38 7.31
N VAL A 321 2.83 -19.86 8.50
CA VAL A 321 4.03 -20.22 9.28
C VAL A 321 3.68 -21.45 10.09
N VAL A 322 4.51 -22.48 9.99
CA VAL A 322 4.36 -23.71 10.75
C VAL A 322 5.06 -23.53 12.10
N LEU A 323 4.36 -23.85 13.18
CA LEU A 323 4.92 -23.98 14.51
C LEU A 323 5.13 -25.47 14.79
N ALA A 324 6.35 -25.82 15.19
CA ALA A 324 6.75 -27.20 15.40
C ALA A 324 7.48 -27.38 16.74
N LYS A 325 7.43 -28.61 17.24
CA LYS A 325 8.17 -29.07 18.42
C LYS A 325 9.14 -30.16 17.97
N LYS A 326 10.38 -30.09 18.45
CA LYS A 326 11.38 -31.15 18.19
C LYS A 326 10.90 -32.48 18.81
N GLY A 327 11.02 -33.55 18.06
CA GLY A 327 10.77 -34.92 18.52
C GLY A 327 11.90 -35.41 19.42
N SER A 328 11.57 -36.27 20.37
CA SER A 328 12.55 -36.94 21.24
C SER A 328 13.37 -37.97 20.50
#